data_AF-A0A344UEN0-F1
#
_entry.id   AF-A0A344UEN0-F1
#
_cell.length_a   1.000
_cell.length_b   1.000
_cell.length_c   1.000
_cell.angle_alpha   90.00
_cell.angle_beta   90.00
_cell.angle_gamma   90.00
#
_symmetry.space_group_name_H-M   'P 1'
#
loop_
_entity.id
_entity.type
_entity.pdbx_description
1 polymer ?
#
loop_
_entity_poly.entity_id
_entity_poly.type
_entity_poly.pdbx_seq_one_letter_code
_entity_poly.pdbx_strand_id
1 'polypeptide(L)'
;MSQDEILRLDDYYYPVWAHGYNWLQSNEESAQSLVEKIDQIIEHYRKTEYFDCEGKVILVTHSMGGLVGRRAAQLAPDKILGVVHGVQPVAGAPVVYRRFRAGTEVGGFFDLEGAAVAKIIGWDAADITPTLACSPGPLELLPTRHYPPGWLKVAKEGGKEVVFSLPQADPYEEIYSKTTDDCWWGMLDPGLIDPAKKMSSGRSSPLKAHRDALELAQGFHSTLGLYAHPQTYGYYGIDEKKFRTFGHIHWTTSGGIPNNDDLPLLYQKDGRRTLDGKSTVPLYQTDDAPQVKFKLGNERDQGGDGTVPLDSAKVLDHLQPTPKAVFRIAGFDHQMSYKNTYAIQATVYGIAKLVQLAAPPTPYKKS
;
A
#
# COMPACT_ATOMS: atom_id res chain seq x y z
N MET A 1 -2.19 -16.30 -27.05
CA MET A 1 -0.78 -16.54 -27.42
C MET A 1 -0.78 -17.37 -28.68
N SER A 2 0.15 -17.14 -29.59
CA SER A 2 0.32 -18.03 -30.76
C SER A 2 0.88 -19.39 -30.31
N GLN A 3 0.79 -20.40 -31.17
CA GLN A 3 1.43 -21.70 -30.91
C GLN A 3 2.95 -21.55 -30.74
N ASP A 4 3.60 -20.73 -31.56
CA ASP A 4 5.05 -20.47 -31.46
C ASP A 4 5.45 -19.83 -30.12
N GLU A 5 4.67 -18.86 -29.63
CA GLU A 5 4.92 -18.24 -28.31
C GLU A 5 4.86 -19.27 -27.18
N ILE A 6 3.96 -20.25 -27.29
CA ILE A 6 3.80 -21.32 -26.30
C ILE A 6 4.96 -22.31 -26.41
N LEU A 7 5.34 -22.72 -27.63
CA LEU A 7 6.44 -23.65 -27.81
C LEU A 7 7.77 -23.08 -27.29
N ARG A 8 8.00 -21.77 -27.45
CA ARG A 8 9.18 -21.10 -26.89
C ARG A 8 9.25 -21.18 -25.36
N LEU A 9 8.15 -21.45 -24.65
CA LEU A 9 8.24 -21.65 -23.20
C LEU A 9 9.11 -22.86 -22.84
N ASP A 10 9.08 -23.91 -23.66
CA ASP A 10 9.81 -25.17 -23.44
C ASP A 10 11.34 -25.00 -23.63
N ASP A 11 11.76 -23.90 -24.25
CA ASP A 11 13.17 -23.57 -24.51
C ASP A 11 13.94 -23.14 -23.26
N TYR A 12 13.24 -22.78 -22.17
CA TYR A 12 13.85 -22.20 -20.97
C TYR A 12 13.50 -22.97 -19.69
N TYR A 13 14.45 -22.95 -18.75
CA TYR A 13 14.22 -23.41 -17.38
C TYR A 13 13.79 -22.23 -16.49
N TYR A 14 12.74 -22.40 -15.68
CA TYR A 14 12.14 -21.34 -14.84
C TYR A 14 12.30 -21.63 -13.34
N PRO A 15 13.52 -21.53 -12.78
CA PRO A 15 13.70 -21.68 -11.34
C PRO A 15 13.06 -20.50 -10.60
N VAL A 16 12.19 -20.80 -9.65
CA VAL A 16 11.50 -19.80 -8.83
C VAL A 16 12.31 -19.54 -7.56
N TRP A 17 12.74 -18.29 -7.38
CA TRP A 17 13.43 -17.84 -6.17
C TRP A 17 12.52 -16.90 -5.37
N ALA A 18 12.44 -17.12 -4.06
CA ALA A 18 11.73 -16.22 -3.16
C ALA A 18 12.68 -15.16 -2.59
N HIS A 19 12.24 -13.90 -2.60
CA HIS A 19 12.87 -12.81 -1.87
C HIS A 19 11.88 -12.26 -0.84
N GLY A 20 11.92 -12.83 0.37
CA GLY A 20 11.28 -12.22 1.52
C GLY A 20 12.06 -10.98 1.94
N TYR A 21 11.36 -9.93 2.34
CA TYR A 21 11.95 -8.69 2.82
C TYR A 21 11.29 -8.24 4.12
N ASN A 22 12.00 -7.43 4.90
CA ASN A 22 11.46 -6.83 6.11
C ASN A 22 10.49 -5.71 5.73
N TRP A 23 9.20 -5.97 5.77
CA TRP A 23 8.17 -5.01 5.36
C TRP A 23 8.01 -3.81 6.31
N LEU A 24 8.70 -3.79 7.46
CA LEU A 24 8.73 -2.63 8.35
C LEU A 24 9.73 -1.56 7.87
N GLN A 25 10.83 -1.97 7.22
CA GLN A 25 11.83 -1.04 6.70
C GLN A 25 11.32 -0.36 5.41
N SER A 26 12.02 0.68 4.94
CA SER A 26 11.65 1.33 3.68
C SER A 26 11.73 0.36 2.49
N ASN A 27 10.78 0.46 1.56
CA ASN A 27 10.83 -0.29 0.31
C ASN A 27 12.03 0.16 -0.57
N GLU A 28 12.65 1.31 -0.30
CA GLU A 28 13.94 1.70 -0.91
C GLU A 28 15.04 0.68 -0.53
N GLU A 29 15.19 0.41 0.76
CA GLU A 29 16.18 -0.56 1.27
C GLU A 29 15.83 -1.98 0.84
N SER A 30 14.53 -2.35 0.87
CA SER A 30 14.09 -3.65 0.37
C SER A 30 14.37 -3.83 -1.13
N ALA A 31 14.28 -2.76 -1.92
CA ALA A 31 14.62 -2.81 -3.34
C ALA A 31 16.12 -2.99 -3.57
N GLN A 32 16.96 -2.32 -2.78
CA GLN A 32 18.41 -2.53 -2.81
C GLN A 32 18.76 -3.99 -2.45
N SER A 33 18.16 -4.53 -1.39
CA SER A 33 18.33 -5.94 -1.02
C SER A 33 17.84 -6.91 -2.11
N LEU A 34 16.75 -6.58 -2.82
CA LEU A 34 16.29 -7.35 -3.97
C LEU A 34 17.32 -7.33 -5.10
N VAL A 35 17.93 -6.18 -5.40
CA VAL A 35 19.00 -6.07 -6.43
C VAL A 35 20.21 -6.94 -6.05
N GLU A 36 20.64 -6.91 -4.79
CA GLU A 36 21.72 -7.79 -4.30
C GLU A 36 21.36 -9.28 -4.46
N LYS A 37 20.10 -9.63 -4.18
CA LYS A 37 19.62 -11.01 -4.35
C LYS A 37 19.61 -11.43 -5.82
N ILE A 38 19.23 -10.53 -6.72
CA ILE A 38 19.29 -10.75 -8.18
C ILE A 38 20.74 -11.02 -8.61
N ASP A 39 21.70 -10.25 -8.11
CA ASP A 39 23.12 -10.45 -8.41
C ASP A 39 23.62 -11.83 -7.94
N GLN A 40 23.25 -12.24 -6.73
CA GLN A 40 23.59 -13.57 -6.22
C GLN A 40 23.00 -14.70 -7.09
N ILE A 41 21.75 -14.55 -7.55
CA ILE A 41 21.07 -15.56 -8.38
C ILE A 41 21.74 -15.64 -9.76
N ILE A 42 22.00 -14.50 -10.39
CA ILE A 42 22.68 -14.46 -11.70
C ILE A 42 24.07 -15.10 -11.59
N GLU A 43 24.83 -14.74 -10.56
CA GLU A 43 26.16 -15.30 -10.35
C GLU A 43 26.14 -16.80 -10.04
N HIS A 44 25.12 -17.27 -9.31
CA HIS A 44 24.92 -18.69 -9.09
C HIS A 44 24.77 -19.44 -10.41
N TYR A 45 23.88 -19.00 -11.30
CA TYR A 45 23.66 -19.69 -12.58
C TYR A 45 24.82 -19.56 -13.57
N ARG A 46 25.51 -18.41 -13.59
CA ARG A 46 26.73 -18.23 -14.41
C ARG A 46 27.86 -19.20 -14.04
N LYS A 47 27.89 -19.70 -12.80
CA LYS A 47 28.86 -20.70 -12.34
C LYS A 47 28.46 -22.14 -12.65
N THR A 48 27.24 -22.36 -13.13
CA THR A 48 26.78 -23.71 -13.50
C THR A 48 27.17 -24.04 -14.94
N GLU A 49 27.47 -25.30 -15.22
CA GLU A 49 27.77 -25.77 -16.58
C GLU A 49 26.50 -26.21 -17.35
N TYR A 50 25.34 -26.18 -16.68
CA TYR A 50 24.08 -26.73 -17.20
C TYR A 50 23.11 -25.67 -17.72
N PHE A 51 23.25 -24.41 -17.30
CA PHE A 51 22.31 -23.34 -17.62
C PHE A 51 23.03 -22.11 -18.16
N ASP A 52 22.62 -21.66 -19.34
CA ASP A 52 23.03 -20.36 -19.87
C ASP A 52 22.22 -19.25 -19.16
N CYS A 53 22.91 -18.35 -18.48
CA CYS A 53 22.30 -17.20 -17.83
C CYS A 53 22.76 -15.88 -18.47
N GLU A 54 21.86 -15.23 -19.21
CA GLU A 54 22.09 -13.91 -19.82
C GLU A 54 22.17 -12.76 -18.80
N GLY A 55 22.09 -13.06 -17.51
CA GLY A 55 22.13 -12.06 -16.45
C GLY A 55 20.85 -11.25 -16.30
N LYS A 56 19.70 -11.82 -16.69
CA LYS A 56 18.39 -11.21 -16.51
C LYS A 56 17.44 -12.11 -15.74
N VAL A 57 16.53 -11.49 -14.99
CA VAL A 57 15.45 -12.18 -14.25
C VAL A 57 14.09 -11.63 -14.64
N ILE A 58 13.04 -12.42 -14.44
CA ILE A 58 11.65 -11.94 -14.45
C ILE A 58 11.21 -11.74 -12.99
N LEU A 59 10.67 -10.56 -12.68
CA LEU A 59 10.10 -10.31 -11.36
C LEU A 59 8.61 -10.64 -11.36
N VAL A 60 8.16 -11.40 -10.38
CA VAL A 60 6.74 -11.63 -10.09
C VAL A 60 6.47 -11.10 -8.69
N THR A 61 5.56 -10.13 -8.56
CA THR A 61 5.35 -9.43 -7.29
C THR A 61 3.94 -9.65 -6.76
N HIS A 62 3.79 -9.53 -5.44
CA HIS A 62 2.51 -9.48 -4.75
C HIS A 62 2.43 -8.19 -3.93
N SER A 63 1.29 -7.50 -3.96
CA SER A 63 1.00 -6.36 -3.09
C SER A 63 2.08 -5.27 -3.14
N MET A 64 2.52 -4.77 -1.97
CA MET A 64 3.62 -3.81 -1.80
C MET A 64 4.96 -4.31 -2.34
N GLY A 65 5.15 -5.62 -2.54
CA GLY A 65 6.30 -6.15 -3.27
C GLY A 65 6.36 -5.61 -4.71
N GLY A 66 5.25 -5.12 -5.26
CA GLY A 66 5.24 -4.38 -6.52
C GLY A 66 5.91 -3.00 -6.45
N LEU A 67 5.87 -2.33 -5.29
CA LEU A 67 6.60 -1.08 -5.06
C LEU A 67 8.11 -1.35 -5.03
N VAL A 68 8.52 -2.39 -4.27
CA VAL A 68 9.89 -2.91 -4.23
C VAL A 68 10.38 -3.29 -5.63
N GLY A 69 9.58 -4.07 -6.38
CA GLY A 69 9.93 -4.53 -7.73
C GLY A 69 10.08 -3.38 -8.74
N ARG A 70 9.22 -2.36 -8.68
CA ARG A 70 9.36 -1.15 -9.51
C ARG A 70 10.64 -0.39 -9.17
N ARG A 71 10.96 -0.25 -7.88
CA ARG A 71 12.19 0.42 -7.46
C ARG A 71 13.44 -0.36 -7.86
N ALA A 72 13.43 -1.68 -7.71
CA ALA A 72 14.53 -2.54 -8.17
C ALA A 72 14.73 -2.43 -9.70
N ALA A 73 13.64 -2.31 -10.47
CA ALA A 73 13.72 -2.05 -11.91
C ALA A 73 14.31 -0.68 -12.26
N GLN A 74 14.14 0.35 -11.43
CA GLN A 74 14.86 1.62 -11.59
C GLN A 74 16.35 1.49 -11.26
N LEU A 75 16.70 0.73 -10.22
CA LEU A 75 18.07 0.57 -9.73
C LEU A 75 18.92 -0.34 -10.63
N ALA A 76 18.31 -1.37 -11.22
CA ALA A 76 19.02 -2.38 -12.02
C ALA A 76 18.24 -2.74 -13.31
N PRO A 77 17.95 -1.78 -14.20
CA PRO A 77 17.13 -2.00 -15.38
C PRO A 77 17.71 -3.08 -16.31
N ASP A 78 19.03 -3.19 -16.40
CA ASP A 78 19.70 -4.15 -17.28
C ASP A 78 19.62 -5.61 -16.78
N LYS A 79 19.27 -5.82 -15.50
CA LYS A 79 19.19 -7.15 -14.86
C LYS A 79 17.77 -7.70 -14.83
N ILE A 80 16.77 -6.93 -15.26
CA ILE A 80 15.35 -7.32 -15.20
C ILE A 80 14.83 -7.40 -16.63
N LEU A 81 14.42 -8.59 -17.06
CA LEU A 81 13.79 -8.80 -18.38
C LEU A 81 12.39 -8.18 -18.41
N GLY A 82 11.68 -8.27 -17.30
CA GLY A 82 10.39 -7.65 -17.10
C GLY A 82 9.74 -8.01 -15.78
N VAL A 83 8.56 -7.43 -15.55
CA VAL A 83 7.87 -7.49 -14.27
C VAL A 83 6.41 -7.87 -14.47
N VAL A 84 5.91 -8.73 -13.59
CA VAL A 84 4.50 -9.10 -13.50
C VAL A 84 3.99 -8.73 -12.10
N HIS A 85 3.15 -7.71 -12.03
CA HIS A 85 2.58 -7.21 -10.77
C HIS A 85 1.24 -7.89 -10.45
N GLY A 86 1.11 -8.43 -9.24
CA GLY A 86 -0.18 -8.85 -8.69
C GLY A 86 -0.64 -7.92 -7.57
N VAL A 87 -1.89 -7.42 -7.67
CA VAL A 87 -2.61 -6.66 -6.63
C VAL A 87 -1.80 -5.51 -6.01
N GLN A 88 -1.03 -4.79 -6.82
CA GLN A 88 -0.19 -3.71 -6.31
C GLN A 88 -1.03 -2.51 -5.82
N PRO A 89 -0.79 -1.98 -4.60
CA PRO A 89 -1.36 -0.72 -4.15
C PRO A 89 -0.60 0.47 -4.77
N VAL A 90 -0.74 0.67 -6.08
CA VAL A 90 0.09 1.61 -6.84
C VAL A 90 0.03 3.04 -6.29
N ALA A 91 -1.14 3.48 -5.84
CA ALA A 91 -1.32 4.80 -5.24
C ALA A 91 -1.60 4.75 -3.73
N GLY A 92 -1.26 3.66 -3.03
CA GLY A 92 -1.49 3.50 -1.59
C GLY A 92 -2.91 3.08 -1.22
N ALA A 93 -3.28 3.13 0.06
CA ALA A 93 -4.58 2.71 0.56
C ALA A 93 -5.03 3.55 1.78
N PRO A 94 -6.19 4.22 1.73
CA PRO A 94 -6.71 5.04 2.83
C PRO A 94 -6.92 4.29 4.15
N VAL A 95 -7.04 2.95 4.10
CA VAL A 95 -7.18 2.09 5.29
C VAL A 95 -6.06 2.30 6.32
N VAL A 96 -4.86 2.72 5.90
CA VAL A 96 -3.75 3.00 6.83
C VAL A 96 -4.11 4.11 7.82
N TYR A 97 -4.74 5.20 7.35
CA TYR A 97 -5.24 6.27 8.23
C TYR A 97 -6.24 5.70 9.25
N ARG A 98 -7.18 4.86 8.78
CA ARG A 98 -8.21 4.25 9.64
C ARG A 98 -7.56 3.43 10.75
N ARG A 99 -6.49 2.69 10.44
CA ARG A 99 -5.79 1.83 11.41
C ARG A 99 -5.10 2.63 12.51
N PHE A 100 -4.51 3.78 12.19
CA PHE A 100 -3.98 4.69 13.22
C PHE A 100 -5.06 5.29 14.12
N ARG A 101 -6.32 5.39 13.65
CA ARG A 101 -7.43 6.00 14.39
C ARG A 101 -8.36 5.02 15.09
N ALA A 102 -8.45 3.78 14.62
CA ALA A 102 -9.47 2.83 15.02
C ALA A 102 -9.05 1.35 14.94
N GLY A 103 -7.75 1.05 14.78
CA GLY A 103 -7.25 -0.32 14.70
C GLY A 103 -7.66 -1.09 13.45
N THR A 104 -7.48 -2.41 13.49
CA THR A 104 -7.72 -3.30 12.33
C THR A 104 -9.20 -3.60 12.14
N GLU A 105 -9.62 -3.59 10.89
CA GLU A 105 -10.93 -4.06 10.46
C GLU A 105 -11.02 -5.60 10.45
N VAL A 106 -12.18 -6.15 10.82
CA VAL A 106 -12.49 -7.57 10.53
C VAL A 106 -12.48 -7.75 8.99
N GLY A 107 -11.76 -8.75 8.51
CA GLY A 107 -11.55 -9.12 7.11
C GLY A 107 -10.54 -8.25 6.34
N GLY A 108 -9.58 -7.62 7.02
CA GLY A 108 -8.56 -6.75 6.40
C GLY A 108 -7.31 -7.50 5.87
N PHE A 109 -6.37 -6.77 5.26
CA PHE A 109 -5.04 -7.28 4.82
C PHE A 109 -4.34 -8.15 5.87
N PHE A 110 -4.55 -7.82 7.14
CA PHE A 110 -3.93 -8.46 8.30
C PHE A 110 -4.84 -9.47 9.00
N ASP A 111 -6.08 -9.62 8.55
CA ASP A 111 -7.02 -10.62 9.05
C ASP A 111 -6.81 -11.94 8.29
N LEU A 112 -5.76 -12.65 8.67
CA LEU A 112 -5.59 -14.03 8.25
C LEU A 112 -6.63 -14.91 8.94
N GLU A 113 -7.39 -15.67 8.15
CA GLU A 113 -7.97 -16.94 8.61
C GLU A 113 -6.82 -17.88 8.99
N GLY A 114 -6.41 -17.79 10.25
CA GLY A 114 -5.31 -18.54 10.82
C GLY A 114 -4.94 -17.92 12.15
N ALA A 115 -5.33 -18.60 13.23
CA ALA A 115 -5.31 -18.18 14.64
C ALA A 115 -3.96 -17.70 15.23
N ALA A 116 -2.95 -17.42 14.41
CA ALA A 116 -1.62 -16.95 14.81
C ALA A 116 -1.30 -15.50 14.40
N VAL A 117 -1.88 -14.95 13.30
CA VAL A 117 -1.53 -13.59 12.83
C VAL A 117 -2.53 -12.52 13.28
N ALA A 118 -3.81 -12.88 13.46
CA ALA A 118 -4.82 -12.01 14.08
C ALA A 118 -4.49 -11.57 15.52
N LYS A 119 -3.51 -12.22 16.17
CA LYS A 119 -3.02 -11.86 17.50
C LYS A 119 -1.91 -10.80 17.50
N ILE A 120 -1.31 -10.50 16.35
CA ILE A 120 -0.13 -9.63 16.23
C ILE A 120 -0.49 -8.22 15.73
N ILE A 121 -1.73 -8.00 15.27
CA ILE A 121 -2.13 -6.76 14.62
C ILE A 121 -3.45 -6.33 15.24
N GLY A 122 -3.34 -5.43 16.22
CA GLY A 122 -4.39 -5.35 17.22
C GLY A 122 -5.62 -4.52 16.84
N TRP A 123 -6.48 -4.46 17.84
CA TRP A 123 -7.91 -4.26 17.70
C TRP A 123 -8.28 -2.78 17.65
N ASP A 124 -7.38 -1.93 18.13
CA ASP A 124 -7.57 -0.48 18.24
C ASP A 124 -6.30 0.30 17.87
N ALA A 125 -6.37 1.63 17.96
CA ALA A 125 -5.24 2.50 17.64
C ALA A 125 -3.99 2.24 18.49
N ALA A 126 -4.13 1.81 19.75
CA ALA A 126 -3.00 1.63 20.68
C ALA A 126 -2.19 0.36 20.36
N ASP A 127 -2.82 -0.65 19.77
CA ASP A 127 -2.10 -1.85 19.33
C ASP A 127 -1.32 -1.62 18.02
N ILE A 128 -1.87 -0.80 17.11
CA ILE A 128 -1.32 -0.59 15.77
C ILE A 128 -0.21 0.47 15.76
N THR A 129 -0.46 1.59 16.42
CA THR A 129 0.40 2.78 16.33
C THR A 129 1.86 2.50 16.70
N PRO A 130 2.19 1.74 17.77
CA PRO A 130 3.57 1.48 18.15
C PRO A 130 4.39 0.75 17.08
N THR A 131 3.74 -0.07 16.24
CA THR A 131 4.41 -0.83 15.17
C THR A 131 4.52 -0.02 13.87
N LEU A 132 3.47 0.72 13.51
CA LEU A 132 3.40 1.38 12.20
C LEU A 132 3.99 2.79 12.21
N ALA A 133 3.89 3.53 13.32
CA ALA A 133 4.19 4.97 13.33
C ALA A 133 5.64 5.29 12.97
N CYS A 134 6.60 4.44 13.36
CA CYS A 134 8.03 4.68 13.09
C CYS A 134 8.60 3.75 12.02
N SER A 135 7.74 3.06 11.28
CA SER A 135 8.13 2.08 10.25
C SER A 135 7.85 2.67 8.87
N PRO A 136 8.88 2.98 8.05
CA PRO A 136 8.67 3.59 6.73
C PRO A 136 7.86 2.68 5.79
N GLY A 137 8.06 1.36 5.82
CA GLY A 137 7.37 0.43 4.93
C GLY A 137 5.84 0.54 5.01
N PRO A 138 5.22 0.42 6.20
CA PRO A 138 3.79 0.66 6.36
C PRO A 138 3.33 2.07 5.98
N LEU A 139 4.15 3.11 6.24
CA LEU A 139 3.84 4.48 5.84
C LEU A 139 3.89 4.67 4.32
N GLU A 140 4.70 3.90 3.60
CA GLU A 140 4.73 3.88 2.13
C GLU A 140 3.48 3.21 1.52
N LEU A 141 2.58 2.64 2.33
CA LEU A 141 1.24 2.24 1.90
C LEU A 141 0.22 3.40 1.97
N LEU A 142 0.54 4.53 2.59
CA LEU A 142 -0.35 5.69 2.61
C LEU A 142 -0.69 6.17 1.19
N PRO A 143 -1.89 6.72 0.95
CA PRO A 143 -2.25 7.27 -0.35
C PRO A 143 -1.21 8.28 -0.87
N THR A 144 -0.76 8.12 -2.11
CA THR A 144 0.18 9.07 -2.73
C THR A 144 -0.58 10.23 -3.35
N ARG A 145 0.12 11.23 -3.89
CA ARG A 145 -0.48 12.28 -4.76
C ARG A 145 -1.19 11.74 -6.01
N HIS A 146 -0.98 10.47 -6.34
CA HIS A 146 -1.64 9.80 -7.47
C HIS A 146 -2.95 9.10 -7.07
N TYR A 147 -3.27 9.06 -5.79
CA TYR A 147 -4.60 8.65 -5.31
C TYR A 147 -5.58 9.83 -5.49
N PRO A 148 -6.85 9.59 -5.85
CA PRO A 148 -7.82 10.67 -5.99
C PRO A 148 -7.90 11.56 -4.74
N PRO A 149 -7.90 12.90 -4.89
CA PRO A 149 -8.01 13.82 -3.76
C PRO A 149 -9.38 13.70 -3.07
N GLY A 150 -9.48 14.22 -1.85
CA GLY A 150 -10.72 14.22 -1.07
C GLY A 150 -11.12 12.86 -0.49
N TRP A 151 -10.16 11.95 -0.29
CA TRP A 151 -10.42 10.61 0.24
C TRP A 151 -10.72 10.58 1.75
N LEU A 152 -10.24 11.54 2.53
CA LEU A 152 -10.63 11.75 3.93
C LEU A 152 -11.79 12.75 3.96
N LYS A 153 -12.97 12.31 4.39
CA LYS A 153 -14.20 13.10 4.39
C LYS A 153 -14.72 13.27 5.81
N VAL A 154 -15.14 14.48 6.14
CA VAL A 154 -15.96 14.75 7.31
C VAL A 154 -17.36 15.05 6.83
N ALA A 155 -18.36 14.37 7.39
CA ALA A 155 -19.74 14.47 6.94
C ALA A 155 -20.73 14.56 8.12
N LYS A 156 -21.83 15.25 7.89
CA LYS A 156 -22.96 15.37 8.82
C LYS A 156 -24.19 14.60 8.31
N GLU A 157 -25.26 14.61 9.11
CA GLU A 157 -26.50 13.89 8.82
C GLU A 157 -26.31 12.38 8.55
N GLY A 158 -25.41 11.75 9.29
CA GLY A 158 -25.10 10.34 9.10
C GLY A 158 -24.36 10.02 7.79
N GLY A 159 -23.64 10.99 7.23
CA GLY A 159 -22.79 10.79 6.04
C GLY A 159 -23.38 11.33 4.74
N LYS A 160 -24.52 12.01 4.77
CA LYS A 160 -25.20 12.50 3.56
C LYS A 160 -24.62 13.79 3.01
N GLU A 161 -24.14 14.68 3.88
CA GLU A 161 -23.59 15.97 3.50
C GLU A 161 -22.13 16.06 3.93
N VAL A 162 -21.22 16.26 2.97
CA VAL A 162 -19.79 16.43 3.22
C VAL A 162 -19.53 17.87 3.66
N VAL A 163 -18.96 18.00 4.85
CA VAL A 163 -18.55 19.26 5.48
C VAL A 163 -17.23 19.74 4.88
N PHE A 164 -16.23 18.86 4.83
CA PHE A 164 -14.99 19.06 4.09
C PHE A 164 -14.36 17.73 3.71
N SER A 165 -13.41 17.78 2.78
CA SER A 165 -12.61 16.63 2.37
C SER A 165 -11.14 16.99 2.20
N LEU A 166 -10.25 16.05 2.45
CA LEU A 166 -8.80 16.15 2.28
C LEU A 166 -8.26 14.89 1.58
N PRO A 167 -7.09 14.96 0.93
CA PRO A 167 -6.33 16.17 0.63
C PRO A 167 -7.01 16.97 -0.49
N GLN A 168 -6.71 18.25 -0.58
CA GLN A 168 -7.00 19.07 -1.77
C GLN A 168 -5.87 18.95 -2.81
N ALA A 169 -4.62 18.86 -2.36
CA ALA A 169 -3.44 18.75 -3.21
C ALA A 169 -2.41 17.73 -2.69
N ASP A 170 -1.87 17.91 -1.47
CA ASP A 170 -0.80 17.09 -0.93
C ASP A 170 -1.20 16.42 0.39
N PRO A 171 -1.42 15.09 0.40
CA PRO A 171 -1.79 14.39 1.61
C PRO A 171 -0.68 14.35 2.68
N TYR A 172 0.59 14.55 2.33
CA TYR A 172 1.67 14.63 3.33
C TYR A 172 1.52 15.87 4.20
N GLU A 173 1.34 17.03 3.56
CA GLU A 173 1.18 18.31 4.26
C GLU A 173 -0.19 18.43 4.93
N GLU A 174 -1.24 17.98 4.24
CA GLU A 174 -2.62 18.20 4.67
C GLU A 174 -3.11 17.16 5.67
N ILE A 175 -2.62 15.91 5.63
CA ILE A 175 -3.12 14.81 6.46
C ILE A 175 -2.01 14.17 7.29
N TYR A 176 -0.96 13.64 6.66
CA TYR A 176 -0.02 12.73 7.33
C TYR A 176 0.86 13.43 8.36
N SER A 177 1.19 14.70 8.12
CA SER A 177 1.93 15.53 9.08
C SER A 177 1.09 15.95 10.29
N LYS A 178 -0.25 15.79 10.24
CA LYS A 178 -1.16 16.25 11.29
C LYS A 178 -1.36 15.18 12.36
N THR A 179 -1.20 15.60 13.60
CA THR A 179 -1.47 14.77 14.77
C THR A 179 -2.78 15.18 15.44
N THR A 180 -3.27 14.35 16.36
CA THR A 180 -4.45 14.68 17.17
C THR A 180 -4.26 15.89 18.08
N ASP A 181 -3.01 16.33 18.31
CA ASP A 181 -2.69 17.53 19.08
C ASP A 181 -2.81 18.82 18.24
N ASP A 182 -2.73 18.68 16.91
CA ASP A 182 -2.90 19.76 15.93
C ASP A 182 -4.38 19.95 15.59
N CYS A 183 -5.08 18.86 15.28
CA CYS A 183 -6.50 18.87 14.90
C CYS A 183 -7.15 17.50 15.20
N TRP A 184 -8.46 17.46 15.44
CA TRP A 184 -9.14 16.23 15.87
C TRP A 184 -9.13 15.10 14.82
N TRP A 185 -9.06 15.44 13.54
CA TRP A 185 -8.97 14.49 12.42
C TRP A 185 -7.51 14.16 12.05
N GLY A 186 -6.50 14.66 12.78
CA GLY A 186 -5.10 14.30 12.55
C GLY A 186 -4.89 12.78 12.57
N MET A 187 -4.01 12.27 11.70
CA MET A 187 -3.87 10.83 11.46
C MET A 187 -3.38 10.08 12.70
N LEU A 188 -2.44 10.67 13.43
CA LEU A 188 -1.68 10.00 14.48
C LEU A 188 -1.93 10.62 15.86
N ASP A 189 -2.14 9.78 16.87
CA ASP A 189 -2.04 10.18 18.28
C ASP A 189 -0.59 10.05 18.76
N PRO A 190 0.11 11.17 19.06
CA PRO A 190 1.51 11.12 19.47
C PRO A 190 1.73 10.33 20.77
N GLY A 191 0.72 10.25 21.63
CA GLY A 191 0.77 9.50 22.87
C GLY A 191 0.85 7.99 22.69
N LEU A 192 0.52 7.48 21.49
CA LEU A 192 0.51 6.05 21.18
C LEU A 192 1.77 5.56 20.45
N ILE A 193 2.70 6.46 20.10
CA ILE A 193 3.92 6.08 19.35
C ILE A 193 4.84 5.18 20.20
N ASP A 194 5.04 5.53 21.47
CA ASP A 194 5.98 4.84 22.38
C ASP A 194 5.32 4.56 23.74
N PRO A 195 4.40 3.59 23.82
CA PRO A 195 3.71 3.25 25.07
C PRO A 195 4.66 2.76 26.16
N ALA A 196 5.81 2.20 25.76
CA ALA A 196 6.84 1.70 26.67
C ALA A 196 7.78 2.81 27.19
N LYS A 197 7.71 4.03 26.64
CA LYS A 197 8.59 5.17 26.96
C LYS A 197 10.07 4.81 26.84
N LYS A 198 10.43 3.99 25.85
CA LYS A 198 11.80 3.51 25.63
C LYS A 198 12.59 4.38 24.65
N MET A 199 11.93 5.20 23.85
CA MET A 199 12.60 6.08 22.89
C MET A 199 13.11 7.38 23.55
N SER A 200 12.57 7.74 24.71
CA SER A 200 13.03 8.90 25.49
C SER A 200 14.46 8.79 26.04
N SER A 201 15.11 7.62 25.95
CA SER A 201 16.54 7.46 26.30
C SER A 201 17.51 7.75 25.14
N GLY A 202 17.01 8.08 23.94
CA GLY A 202 17.81 8.43 22.74
C GLY A 202 17.74 9.91 22.36
N ARG A 203 18.54 10.32 21.37
CA ARG A 203 18.59 11.70 20.81
C ARG A 203 17.35 12.12 20.00
N SER A 204 16.30 11.30 19.88
CA SER A 204 15.11 11.57 19.07
C SER A 204 13.83 11.33 19.87
N SER A 205 12.88 12.27 19.82
CA SER A 205 11.56 12.09 20.42
C SER A 205 10.70 11.13 19.59
N PRO A 206 9.69 10.44 20.17
CA PRO A 206 8.79 9.56 19.41
C PRO A 206 8.18 10.24 18.17
N LEU A 207 7.72 11.48 18.32
CA LEU A 207 7.16 12.24 17.22
C LEU A 207 8.22 12.60 16.15
N LYS A 208 9.48 12.85 16.54
CA LYS A 208 10.56 13.05 15.57
C LYS A 208 10.84 11.76 14.79
N ALA A 209 10.92 10.61 15.46
CA ALA A 209 11.10 9.33 14.77
C ALA A 209 9.97 9.00 13.78
N HIS A 210 8.72 9.32 14.13
CA HIS A 210 7.61 9.23 13.18
C HIS A 210 7.79 10.16 11.97
N ARG A 211 8.18 11.42 12.20
CA ARG A 211 8.42 12.39 11.12
C ARG A 211 9.56 11.95 10.20
N ASP A 212 10.65 11.43 10.77
CA ASP A 212 11.78 10.90 10.00
C ASP A 212 11.31 9.71 9.13
N ALA A 213 10.48 8.81 9.66
CA ALA A 213 9.90 7.70 8.89
C ALA A 213 8.92 8.17 7.80
N LEU A 214 8.14 9.23 8.07
CA LEU A 214 7.24 9.83 7.09
C LEU A 214 8.00 10.52 5.96
N GLU A 215 9.13 11.17 6.25
CA GLU A 215 10.03 11.76 5.26
C GLU A 215 10.63 10.69 4.34
N LEU A 216 11.06 9.55 4.90
CA LEU A 216 11.50 8.40 4.09
C LEU A 216 10.39 7.91 3.15
N ALA A 217 9.16 7.79 3.64
CA ALA A 217 8.02 7.38 2.82
C ALA A 217 7.73 8.38 1.70
N GLN A 218 7.76 9.69 2.00
CA GLN A 218 7.56 10.76 1.01
C GLN A 218 8.67 10.76 -0.05
N GLY A 219 9.92 10.59 0.37
CA GLY A 219 11.07 10.47 -0.50
C GLY A 219 10.97 9.26 -1.43
N PHE A 220 10.55 8.11 -0.90
CA PHE A 220 10.32 6.90 -1.69
C PHE A 220 9.20 7.08 -2.72
N HIS A 221 8.02 7.60 -2.33
CA HIS A 221 6.92 7.88 -3.27
C HIS A 221 7.34 8.85 -4.38
N SER A 222 8.10 9.89 -4.03
CA SER A 222 8.59 10.87 -5.00
C SER A 222 9.60 10.25 -5.97
N THR A 223 10.50 9.41 -5.47
CA THR A 223 11.53 8.72 -6.27
C THR A 223 10.92 7.67 -7.19
N LEU A 224 9.97 6.89 -6.68
CA LEU A 224 9.30 5.84 -7.44
C LEU A 224 8.35 6.41 -8.49
N GLY A 225 7.62 7.48 -8.15
CA GLY A 225 6.62 8.13 -8.98
C GLY A 225 5.65 7.12 -9.60
N LEU A 226 5.39 7.26 -10.90
CA LEU A 226 4.61 6.31 -11.71
C LEU A 226 5.51 5.41 -12.57
N TYR A 227 6.80 5.30 -12.29
CA TYR A 227 7.70 4.47 -13.11
C TYR A 227 7.23 3.02 -13.18
N ALA A 228 7.27 2.42 -14.37
CA ALA A 228 7.18 0.98 -14.60
C ALA A 228 8.38 0.50 -15.44
N HIS A 229 8.70 -0.79 -15.32
CA HIS A 229 9.62 -1.40 -16.27
C HIS A 229 8.99 -1.38 -17.69
N PRO A 230 9.73 -1.13 -18.78
CA PRO A 230 9.18 -1.10 -20.15
C PRO A 230 8.40 -2.35 -20.56
N GLN A 231 8.72 -3.48 -19.94
CA GLN A 231 8.02 -4.76 -20.06
C GLN A 231 7.30 -5.08 -18.75
N THR A 232 6.22 -4.37 -18.47
CA THR A 232 5.37 -4.59 -17.29
C THR A 232 4.04 -5.23 -17.70
N TYR A 233 3.66 -6.27 -16.99
CA TYR A 233 2.34 -6.89 -17.01
C TYR A 233 1.77 -6.87 -15.60
N GLY A 234 0.47 -7.05 -15.44
CA GLY A 234 -0.07 -7.25 -14.10
C GLY A 234 -1.56 -7.45 -14.03
N TYR A 235 -2.07 -7.52 -12.81
CA TYR A 235 -3.50 -7.61 -12.55
C TYR A 235 -3.87 -6.95 -11.22
N TYR A 236 -5.14 -6.56 -11.08
CA TYR A 236 -5.70 -6.04 -9.83
C TYR A 236 -7.14 -6.49 -9.59
N GLY A 237 -7.56 -6.40 -8.33
CA GLY A 237 -8.90 -6.77 -7.86
C GLY A 237 -9.96 -5.71 -8.16
N ILE A 238 -11.14 -6.14 -8.61
CA ILE A 238 -12.29 -5.26 -8.92
C ILE A 238 -13.61 -5.77 -8.31
N ASP A 239 -13.55 -6.53 -7.23
CA ASP A 239 -14.75 -7.12 -6.63
C ASP A 239 -15.60 -6.06 -5.92
N GLU A 240 -16.81 -5.83 -6.42
CA GLU A 240 -17.74 -4.83 -5.87
C GLU A 240 -18.67 -5.39 -4.79
N LYS A 241 -18.63 -6.71 -4.53
CA LYS A 241 -19.62 -7.39 -3.67
C LYS A 241 -19.00 -7.89 -2.37
N LYS A 242 -18.08 -8.83 -2.48
CA LYS A 242 -17.52 -9.55 -1.33
C LYS A 242 -16.25 -8.87 -0.82
N PHE A 243 -15.37 -8.43 -1.71
CA PHE A 243 -14.06 -7.89 -1.34
C PHE A 243 -13.99 -6.38 -1.53
N ARG A 244 -15.00 -5.67 -0.99
CA ARG A 244 -15.01 -4.21 -0.94
C ARG A 244 -13.91 -3.68 -0.02
N THR A 245 -13.52 -2.44 -0.24
CA THR A 245 -12.39 -1.74 0.37
C THR A 245 -12.76 -0.33 0.83
N PHE A 246 -11.92 0.25 1.68
CA PHE A 246 -12.00 1.67 2.04
C PHE A 246 -11.40 2.52 0.92
N GLY A 247 -12.24 2.95 -0.03
CA GLY A 247 -11.86 3.92 -1.06
C GLY A 247 -11.83 5.35 -0.50
N HIS A 248 -12.71 5.63 0.47
CA HIS A 248 -12.70 6.85 1.26
C HIS A 248 -12.82 6.52 2.75
N ILE A 249 -12.34 7.44 3.58
CA ILE A 249 -12.49 7.43 5.03
C ILE A 249 -13.50 8.51 5.41
N HIS A 250 -14.50 8.16 6.21
CA HIS A 250 -15.56 9.09 6.60
C HIS A 250 -15.58 9.27 8.11
N TRP A 251 -15.42 10.49 8.60
CA TRP A 251 -15.88 10.84 9.94
C TRP A 251 -17.30 11.35 9.86
N THR A 252 -18.21 10.77 10.63
CA THR A 252 -19.64 11.08 10.57
C THR A 252 -20.17 11.54 11.92
N THR A 253 -21.04 12.57 11.90
CA THR A 253 -21.90 12.93 13.02
C THR A 253 -23.35 12.58 12.70
N SER A 254 -24.08 12.02 13.66
CA SER A 254 -25.52 11.76 13.54
C SER A 254 -26.38 12.97 13.93
N GLY A 255 -25.82 13.95 14.65
CA GLY A 255 -26.47 15.21 14.98
C GLY A 255 -26.12 16.32 13.99
N GLY A 256 -26.97 17.34 13.92
CA GLY A 256 -26.66 18.57 13.20
C GLY A 256 -25.48 19.30 13.84
N ILE A 257 -24.74 20.06 13.04
CA ILE A 257 -23.72 20.97 13.54
C ILE A 257 -24.44 22.26 13.97
N PRO A 258 -24.26 22.74 15.22
CA PRO A 258 -24.91 23.95 15.70
C PRO A 258 -24.73 25.12 14.72
N ASN A 259 -25.82 25.81 14.42
CA ASN A 259 -25.88 26.92 13.44
C ASN A 259 -25.40 26.58 12.01
N ASN A 260 -25.18 25.31 11.68
CA ASN A 260 -24.50 24.87 10.45
C ASN A 260 -23.13 25.56 10.24
N ASP A 261 -22.45 25.92 11.34
CA ASP A 261 -21.15 26.57 11.31
C ASP A 261 -20.04 25.52 11.24
N ASP A 262 -19.80 25.03 10.04
CA ASP A 262 -18.97 23.85 9.78
C ASP A 262 -17.46 24.18 9.70
N LEU A 263 -17.11 25.43 9.38
CA LEU A 263 -15.73 25.88 9.14
C LEU A 263 -14.79 25.72 10.35
N PRO A 264 -15.19 26.03 11.60
CA PRO A 264 -14.33 25.87 12.75
C PRO A 264 -13.81 24.44 12.91
N LEU A 265 -14.61 23.43 12.56
CA LEU A 265 -14.25 22.02 12.74
C LEU A 265 -13.01 21.58 11.94
N LEU A 266 -12.61 22.33 10.91
CA LEU A 266 -11.37 22.06 10.18
C LEU A 266 -10.13 22.25 11.06
N TYR A 267 -10.17 23.20 12.00
CA TYR A 267 -8.99 23.63 12.78
C TYR A 267 -9.07 23.28 14.27
N GLN A 268 -10.19 22.73 14.73
CA GLN A 268 -10.39 22.42 16.14
C GLN A 268 -9.58 21.20 16.60
N LYS A 269 -9.15 21.25 17.86
CA LYS A 269 -8.47 20.15 18.54
C LYS A 269 -9.47 19.13 19.06
N ASP A 270 -8.99 17.92 19.28
CA ASP A 270 -9.81 16.89 19.90
C ASP A 270 -10.03 17.22 21.39
N GLY A 271 -11.30 17.34 21.80
CA GLY A 271 -11.64 17.50 23.21
C GLY A 271 -11.60 16.17 23.96
N ARG A 272 -11.97 15.08 23.28
CA ARG A 272 -11.93 13.72 23.83
C ARG A 272 -12.05 12.69 22.71
N ARG A 273 -11.09 11.77 22.67
CA ARG A 273 -11.06 10.64 21.73
C ARG A 273 -11.08 9.27 22.40
N THR A 274 -11.43 8.27 21.62
CA THR A 274 -11.31 6.85 21.95
C THR A 274 -10.33 6.17 21.00
N LEU A 275 -9.87 4.97 21.35
CA LEU A 275 -8.96 4.17 20.52
C LEU A 275 -9.69 3.47 19.35
N ASP A 276 -11.02 3.48 19.34
CA ASP A 276 -11.90 2.83 18.35
C ASP A 276 -12.54 3.82 17.34
N GLY A 277 -11.92 4.98 17.14
CA GLY A 277 -12.34 5.94 16.12
C GLY A 277 -13.58 6.76 16.49
N LYS A 278 -13.66 7.28 17.71
CA LYS A 278 -14.63 8.33 18.09
C LYS A 278 -13.90 9.56 18.61
N SER A 279 -14.41 10.74 18.27
CA SER A 279 -13.90 12.03 18.73
C SER A 279 -15.07 12.93 19.17
N THR A 280 -14.85 13.72 20.21
CA THR A 280 -15.77 14.77 20.68
C THR A 280 -15.04 16.10 20.54
N VAL A 281 -15.57 16.96 19.68
CA VAL A 281 -14.88 18.15 19.18
C VAL A 281 -15.64 19.39 19.64
N PRO A 282 -15.00 20.31 20.39
CA PRO A 282 -15.60 21.60 20.68
C PRO A 282 -15.73 22.42 19.40
N LEU A 283 -16.90 23.01 19.14
CA LEU A 283 -17.11 23.83 17.95
C LEU A 283 -16.30 25.14 18.00
N TYR A 284 -16.12 25.70 19.20
CA TYR A 284 -15.40 26.94 19.46
C TYR A 284 -14.36 26.75 20.57
N GLN A 285 -13.39 27.67 20.67
CA GLN A 285 -12.37 27.65 21.72
C GLN A 285 -12.86 28.37 22.99
N THR A 286 -13.96 27.88 23.56
CA THR A 286 -14.55 28.40 24.80
C THR A 286 -15.01 27.24 25.68
N ASP A 287 -15.02 27.44 27.00
CA ASP A 287 -15.36 26.38 27.96
C ASP A 287 -16.79 25.83 27.78
N ASP A 288 -17.71 26.70 27.35
CA ASP A 288 -19.12 26.36 27.10
C ASP A 288 -19.43 26.04 25.63
N ALA A 289 -18.40 25.81 24.80
CA ALA A 289 -18.60 25.55 23.38
C ALA A 289 -19.44 24.27 23.15
N PRO A 290 -20.42 24.32 22.23
CA PRO A 290 -21.15 23.13 21.80
C PRO A 290 -20.18 22.04 21.33
N GLN A 291 -20.48 20.79 21.69
CA GLN A 291 -19.64 19.63 21.37
C GLN A 291 -20.26 18.82 20.24
N VAL A 292 -19.49 18.54 19.19
CA VAL A 292 -19.89 17.69 18.07
C VAL A 292 -19.20 16.33 18.20
N LYS A 293 -19.98 15.24 18.10
CA LYS A 293 -19.46 13.88 18.22
C LYS A 293 -19.30 13.26 16.85
N PHE A 294 -18.07 12.89 16.52
CA PHE A 294 -17.73 12.21 15.29
C PHE A 294 -17.38 10.75 15.56
N LYS A 295 -17.79 9.89 14.62
CA LYS A 295 -17.40 8.49 14.57
C LYS A 295 -16.82 8.17 13.20
N LEU A 296 -15.71 7.45 13.18
CA LEU A 296 -15.12 6.91 11.98
C LEU A 296 -16.04 5.83 11.40
N GLY A 297 -16.41 6.00 10.13
CA GLY A 297 -17.20 5.07 9.36
C GLY A 297 -16.46 3.73 9.21
N ASN A 298 -17.22 2.65 9.24
CA ASN A 298 -16.72 1.30 9.00
C ASN A 298 -17.22 0.72 7.67
N GLU A 299 -17.80 1.55 6.82
CA GLU A 299 -18.29 1.14 5.52
C GLU A 299 -17.15 1.05 4.52
N ARG A 300 -17.05 -0.09 3.84
CA ARG A 300 -16.15 -0.28 2.71
C ARG A 300 -16.89 0.15 1.44
N ASP A 301 -16.58 1.34 0.96
CA ASP A 301 -17.39 2.05 -0.02
C ASP A 301 -16.99 1.81 -1.49
N GLN A 302 -15.85 1.17 -1.74
CA GLN A 302 -15.36 0.91 -3.10
C GLN A 302 -15.12 -0.58 -3.37
N GLY A 303 -15.22 -1.00 -4.63
CA GLY A 303 -14.74 -2.33 -5.05
C GLY A 303 -13.22 -2.45 -4.98
N GLY A 304 -12.73 -3.68 -4.90
CA GLY A 304 -11.29 -3.94 -4.81
C GLY A 304 -11.00 -5.41 -4.55
N ASP A 305 -10.02 -5.67 -3.69
CA ASP A 305 -9.62 -7.02 -3.24
C ASP A 305 -9.69 -7.18 -1.71
N GLY A 306 -10.46 -6.32 -1.02
CA GLY A 306 -10.57 -6.33 0.43
C GLY A 306 -9.44 -5.59 1.15
N THR A 307 -8.38 -5.17 0.44
CA THR A 307 -7.34 -4.27 0.97
C THR A 307 -7.15 -3.04 0.10
N VAL A 308 -6.85 -3.25 -1.19
CA VAL A 308 -6.47 -2.21 -2.13
C VAL A 308 -7.72 -1.73 -2.86
N PRO A 309 -8.10 -0.46 -2.66
CA PRO A 309 -9.24 0.11 -3.36
C PRO A 309 -8.98 0.25 -4.85
N LEU A 310 -10.03 0.09 -5.66
CA LEU A 310 -9.99 0.23 -7.12
C LEU A 310 -9.29 1.52 -7.55
N ASP A 311 -9.48 2.63 -6.84
CA ASP A 311 -8.84 3.91 -7.14
C ASP A 311 -7.31 3.86 -7.07
N SER A 312 -6.75 3.04 -6.19
CA SER A 312 -5.31 2.79 -6.14
C SER A 312 -4.90 1.76 -7.19
N ALA A 313 -5.64 0.66 -7.26
CA ALA A 313 -5.29 -0.48 -8.09
C ALA A 313 -5.28 -0.13 -9.59
N LYS A 314 -6.25 0.67 -10.05
CA LYS A 314 -6.36 1.12 -11.45
C LYS A 314 -5.21 2.02 -11.89
N VAL A 315 -4.46 2.64 -10.96
CA VAL A 315 -3.25 3.40 -11.31
C VAL A 315 -2.18 2.50 -11.93
N LEU A 316 -2.27 1.18 -11.76
CA LEU A 316 -1.47 0.22 -12.51
C LEU A 316 -1.62 0.42 -14.04
N ASP A 317 -2.82 0.73 -14.53
CA ASP A 317 -3.09 1.04 -15.96
C ASP A 317 -2.37 2.31 -16.44
N HIS A 318 -1.94 3.17 -15.50
CA HIS A 318 -1.40 4.50 -15.77
C HIS A 318 0.08 4.65 -15.43
N LEU A 319 0.75 3.56 -15.03
CA LEU A 319 2.21 3.57 -14.89
C LEU A 319 2.90 3.95 -16.20
N GLN A 320 4.14 4.43 -16.09
CA GLN A 320 4.92 5.01 -17.18
C GLN A 320 6.30 4.36 -17.31
N PRO A 321 6.67 3.81 -18.48
CA PRO A 321 5.83 3.61 -19.66
C PRO A 321 4.61 2.71 -19.39
N THR A 322 3.57 2.88 -20.22
CA THR A 322 2.32 2.12 -20.10
C THR A 322 2.59 0.61 -20.10
N PRO A 323 2.05 -0.13 -19.11
CA PRO A 323 2.17 -1.59 -19.09
C PRO A 323 1.63 -2.25 -20.35
N LYS A 324 2.22 -3.39 -20.72
CA LYS A 324 1.87 -4.15 -21.92
C LYS A 324 0.50 -4.81 -21.83
N ALA A 325 0.11 -5.28 -20.64
CA ALA A 325 -1.24 -5.72 -20.35
C ALA A 325 -1.52 -5.66 -18.85
N VAL A 326 -2.73 -5.23 -18.49
CA VAL A 326 -3.23 -5.24 -17.11
C VAL A 326 -4.61 -5.89 -17.09
N PHE A 327 -4.78 -6.89 -16.22
CA PHE A 327 -6.03 -7.64 -16.08
C PHE A 327 -6.81 -7.18 -14.85
N ARG A 328 -8.12 -7.03 -15.03
CA ARG A 328 -9.06 -6.63 -13.97
C ARG A 328 -9.85 -7.86 -13.56
N ILE A 329 -9.71 -8.31 -12.34
CA ILE A 329 -10.19 -9.63 -11.91
C ILE A 329 -11.01 -9.50 -10.63
N ALA A 330 -12.14 -10.18 -10.55
CA ALA A 330 -12.97 -10.25 -9.34
C ALA A 330 -12.87 -11.63 -8.67
N GLY A 331 -13.42 -11.76 -7.46
CA GLY A 331 -13.56 -13.06 -6.80
C GLY A 331 -12.32 -13.54 -6.05
N PHE A 332 -11.49 -12.65 -5.53
CA PHE A 332 -10.43 -12.99 -4.58
C PHE A 332 -10.25 -11.91 -3.51
N ASP A 333 -9.83 -12.33 -2.32
CA ASP A 333 -9.21 -11.42 -1.36
C ASP A 333 -7.75 -11.17 -1.74
N HIS A 334 -7.22 -10.05 -1.26
CA HIS A 334 -5.89 -9.56 -1.55
C HIS A 334 -4.79 -10.59 -1.24
N GLN A 335 -4.89 -11.29 -0.10
CA GLN A 335 -3.87 -12.24 0.34
C GLN A 335 -3.85 -13.49 -0.53
N MET A 336 -5.03 -13.93 -0.95
CA MET A 336 -5.20 -15.15 -1.75
C MET A 336 -5.29 -14.88 -3.24
N SER A 337 -4.88 -13.70 -3.72
CA SER A 337 -4.94 -13.35 -5.15
C SER A 337 -4.25 -14.40 -6.02
N TYR A 338 -3.08 -14.90 -5.61
CA TYR A 338 -2.33 -15.94 -6.32
C TYR A 338 -2.92 -17.36 -6.19
N LYS A 339 -4.04 -17.55 -5.47
CA LYS A 339 -4.85 -18.79 -5.50
C LYS A 339 -5.98 -18.72 -6.53
N ASN A 340 -6.27 -17.54 -7.08
CA ASN A 340 -7.30 -17.37 -8.09
C ASN A 340 -6.80 -17.84 -9.47
N THR A 341 -7.59 -18.66 -10.16
CA THR A 341 -7.20 -19.23 -11.47
C THR A 341 -6.93 -18.16 -12.53
N TYR A 342 -7.70 -17.07 -12.57
CA TYR A 342 -7.50 -15.99 -13.53
C TYR A 342 -6.25 -15.16 -13.22
N ALA A 343 -5.94 -14.95 -11.93
CA ALA A 343 -4.71 -14.29 -11.53
C ALA A 343 -3.47 -15.12 -11.94
N ILE A 344 -3.52 -16.44 -11.73
CA ILE A 344 -2.47 -17.36 -12.21
C ILE A 344 -2.33 -17.28 -13.73
N GLN A 345 -3.43 -17.29 -14.47
CA GLN A 345 -3.42 -17.17 -15.93
C GLN A 345 -2.82 -15.83 -16.40
N ALA A 346 -3.19 -14.72 -15.76
CA ALA A 346 -2.62 -13.40 -16.04
C ALA A 346 -1.10 -13.38 -15.80
N THR A 347 -0.65 -14.04 -14.73
CA THR A 347 0.78 -14.12 -14.42
C THR A 347 1.56 -14.98 -15.42
N VAL A 348 1.05 -16.17 -15.74
CA VAL A 348 1.65 -17.05 -16.76
C VAL A 348 1.66 -16.37 -18.13
N TYR A 349 0.60 -15.63 -18.49
CA TYR A 349 0.56 -14.84 -19.71
C TYR A 349 1.68 -13.80 -19.75
N GLY A 350 1.90 -13.06 -18.65
CA GLY A 350 2.98 -12.08 -18.55
C GLY A 350 4.36 -12.73 -18.73
N ILE A 351 4.62 -13.84 -18.02
CA ILE A 351 5.88 -14.60 -18.15
C ILE A 351 6.08 -15.06 -19.60
N ALA A 352 5.06 -15.66 -20.21
CA ALA A 352 5.14 -16.16 -21.57
C ALA A 352 5.43 -15.08 -22.60
N LYS A 353 4.91 -13.85 -22.41
CA LYS A 353 5.24 -12.70 -23.24
C LYS A 353 6.66 -12.19 -23.01
N LEU A 354 7.15 -12.21 -21.78
CA LEU A 354 8.51 -11.76 -21.44
C LEU A 354 9.57 -12.68 -22.04
N VAL A 355 9.36 -13.98 -22.03
CA VAL A 355 10.29 -14.98 -22.58
C VAL A 355 10.55 -14.80 -24.07
N GLN A 356 9.61 -14.20 -24.81
CA GLN A 356 9.83 -13.86 -26.23
C GLN A 356 10.95 -12.83 -26.44
N LEU A 357 11.35 -12.12 -25.38
CA LEU A 357 12.39 -11.10 -25.38
C LEU A 357 13.75 -11.60 -24.89
N ALA A 358 13.82 -12.80 -24.33
CA ALA A 358 15.09 -13.44 -23.96
C ALA A 358 15.84 -13.90 -25.21
N ALA A 359 17.17 -13.90 -25.20
CA ALA A 359 17.89 -14.40 -26.38
C ALA A 359 17.66 -15.91 -26.55
N PRO A 360 17.71 -16.43 -27.80
CA PRO A 360 17.48 -17.85 -28.05
C PRO A 360 18.45 -18.72 -27.25
N PRO A 361 18.01 -19.88 -26.72
CA PRO A 361 18.90 -20.78 -26.00
C PRO A 361 20.03 -21.27 -26.91
N THR A 362 21.24 -21.38 -26.38
CA THR A 362 22.34 -22.02 -27.10
C THR A 362 22.14 -23.54 -27.04
N PRO A 363 22.10 -24.26 -28.18
CA PRO A 363 22.08 -25.71 -28.15
C PRO A 363 23.33 -26.22 -27.45
N TYR A 364 23.16 -27.13 -26.48
CA TYR A 364 24.29 -27.79 -25.81
C TYR A 364 25.17 -28.48 -26.87
N LYS A 365 26.37 -27.94 -27.11
CA LYS A 365 27.36 -28.60 -27.96
C LYS A 365 27.97 -29.73 -27.15
N LYS A 366 27.54 -30.97 -27.42
CA LYS A 366 28.31 -32.16 -26.98
C LYS A 366 29.72 -32.04 -27.57
N SER A 367 30.71 -31.79 -26.72
CA SER A 367 32.13 -31.96 -27.02
C SER A 367 32.47 -33.44 -27.13
#